data_AF-A0A1F7FQH9-F1
#
_entry.id   AF-A0A1F7FQH9-F1
#
_cell.length_a   1.000
_cell.length_b   1.000
_cell.length_c   1.000
_cell.angle_alpha   90.00
_cell.angle_beta   90.00
_cell.angle_gamma   90.00
#
_symmetry.space_group_name_H-M   'P 1'
#
loop_
_entity.id
_entity.type
_entity.pdbx_description
1 polymer ?
#
loop_
_entity_poly.entity_id
_entity_poly.type
_entity_poly.pdbx_seq_one_letter_code
_entity_poly.pdbx_strand_id
1 'polypeptide(L)'
;MKRKASLFIAVAVFALAIGIQFTFAADEPSDKEWKKFEGAWFEILYPADFRVEPSLKGVTSVEGHDSVFFVSPSDEVAFYVFSPQWSGDPSDILLNQETEKQLTLEDSNKDGKQVRQCTIEAKDGSYCRTYEDVQDPQINTRRVFGIRYKDQKTLDQYKEQYKRFQDSLAQFAD
;
A
#
# COMPACT_ATOMS: atom_id res chain seq x y z
N MET A 1 -5.95 -62.37 -36.95
CA MET A 1 -7.02 -61.86 -36.06
C MET A 1 -6.52 -61.84 -34.62
N LYS A 2 -6.77 -60.73 -33.91
CA LYS A 2 -6.41 -60.43 -32.51
C LYS A 2 -7.31 -61.18 -31.51
N ARG A 3 -6.77 -61.52 -30.33
CA ARG A 3 -7.32 -61.40 -28.93
C ARG A 3 -6.37 -62.15 -27.96
N LYS A 4 -5.60 -61.46 -27.10
CA LYS A 4 -5.83 -61.15 -25.64
C LYS A 4 -6.02 -62.45 -24.79
N ALA A 5 -5.33 -62.71 -23.68
CA ALA A 5 -5.12 -61.87 -22.49
C ALA A 5 -3.93 -62.40 -21.63
N SER A 6 -3.09 -61.50 -21.10
CA SER A 6 -2.93 -61.14 -19.67
C SER A 6 -1.94 -61.98 -18.87
N LEU A 7 -0.81 -61.37 -18.51
CA LEU A 7 -0.15 -61.62 -17.25
C LEU A 7 0.42 -60.29 -16.71
N PHE A 8 -0.03 -59.92 -15.51
CA PHE A 8 0.43 -58.76 -14.76
C PHE A 8 1.88 -58.98 -14.33
N ILE A 9 2.75 -58.01 -14.61
CA ILE A 9 3.95 -57.78 -13.82
C ILE A 9 4.01 -56.29 -13.53
N ALA A 10 3.70 -55.95 -12.28
CA ALA A 10 4.11 -54.70 -11.68
C ALA A 10 5.56 -54.86 -11.23
N VAL A 11 6.46 -54.03 -11.76
CA VAL A 11 7.72 -53.69 -11.09
C VAL A 11 7.88 -52.20 -11.21
N ALA A 12 7.79 -51.54 -10.06
CA ALA A 12 8.04 -50.13 -9.89
C ALA A 12 9.50 -49.81 -10.17
N VAL A 13 9.75 -48.75 -10.94
CA VAL A 13 11.03 -48.04 -10.90
C VAL A 13 10.72 -46.63 -10.40
N PHE A 14 11.12 -46.39 -9.15
CA PHE A 14 11.15 -45.07 -8.52
C PHE A 14 12.07 -44.16 -9.35
N ALA A 15 11.49 -43.29 -10.15
CA ALA A 15 12.19 -42.11 -10.63
C ALA A 15 12.18 -41.09 -9.48
N LEU A 16 13.34 -40.94 -8.85
CA LEU A 16 13.62 -39.96 -7.82
C LEU A 16 13.45 -38.55 -8.41
N ALA A 17 12.25 -37.98 -8.30
CA ALA A 17 12.04 -36.56 -8.50
C ALA A 17 12.65 -35.82 -7.31
N ILE A 18 13.88 -35.33 -7.48
CA ILE A 18 14.47 -34.35 -6.58
C ILE A 18 13.64 -33.08 -6.76
N GLY A 19 12.60 -32.94 -5.94
CA GLY A 19 11.89 -31.68 -5.78
C GLY A 19 12.88 -30.67 -5.19
N ILE A 20 13.34 -29.73 -6.01
CA ILE A 20 13.94 -28.50 -5.49
C ILE A 20 12.79 -27.74 -4.85
N GLN A 21 12.63 -27.92 -3.54
CA GLN A 21 11.79 -27.03 -2.75
C GLN A 21 12.51 -25.68 -2.71
N PHE A 22 12.08 -24.74 -3.54
CA PHE A 22 12.36 -23.34 -3.29
C PHE A 22 11.58 -22.93 -2.05
N THR A 23 12.16 -23.14 -0.88
CA THR A 23 11.76 -22.37 0.30
C THR A 23 12.25 -20.96 0.09
N PHE A 24 11.39 -20.10 -0.48
CA PHE A 24 11.47 -18.69 -0.19
C PHE A 24 11.18 -18.56 1.30
N ALA A 25 12.25 -18.54 2.11
CA ALA A 25 12.16 -17.86 3.39
C ALA A 25 11.79 -16.43 3.04
N ALA A 26 10.54 -16.04 3.28
CA ALA A 26 10.23 -14.64 3.43
C ALA A 26 11.05 -14.21 4.64
N ASP A 27 12.16 -13.50 4.40
CA ASP A 27 12.83 -12.78 5.47
C ASP A 27 11.76 -11.86 6.07
N GLU A 28 11.30 -12.19 7.28
CA GLU A 28 10.52 -11.28 8.10
C GLU A 28 11.32 -9.98 8.17
N PRO A 29 10.81 -8.85 7.63
CA PRO A 29 11.64 -7.66 7.47
C PRO A 29 12.06 -7.20 8.86
N SER A 30 13.38 -7.17 9.11
CA SER A 30 13.90 -6.86 10.44
C SER A 30 13.48 -5.43 10.84
N ASP A 31 13.19 -5.21 12.12
CA ASP A 31 12.79 -3.89 12.63
C ASP A 31 13.85 -2.79 12.42
N LYS A 32 15.09 -3.14 12.06
CA LYS A 32 16.14 -2.17 11.70
C LYS A 32 15.88 -1.45 10.37
N GLU A 33 14.99 -1.99 9.55
CA GLU A 33 14.65 -1.44 8.23
C GLU A 33 13.47 -0.47 8.27
N TRP A 34 12.90 -0.22 9.44
CA TRP A 34 11.73 0.64 9.62
C TRP A 34 11.99 1.71 10.66
N LYS A 35 11.50 2.92 10.39
CA LYS A 35 11.49 4.04 11.33
C LYS A 35 10.05 4.40 11.66
N LYS A 36 9.86 5.04 12.81
CA LYS A 36 8.57 5.54 13.26
C LYS A 36 8.48 7.03 12.96
N PHE A 37 7.34 7.46 12.44
CA PHE A 37 6.99 8.87 12.29
C PHE A 37 5.83 9.21 13.23
N GLU A 38 5.95 10.35 13.91
CA GLU A 38 4.93 10.89 14.80
C GLU A 38 4.22 12.06 14.10
N GLY A 39 2.96 11.82 13.72
CA GLY A 39 2.05 12.82 13.18
C GLY A 39 1.35 13.62 14.25
N ALA A 40 0.39 14.45 13.85
CA ALA A 40 -0.40 15.25 14.79
C ALA A 40 -1.26 14.38 15.72
N TRP A 41 -1.86 13.32 15.17
CA TRP A 41 -2.81 12.43 15.86
C TRP A 41 -2.60 10.95 15.53
N PHE A 42 -1.40 10.60 15.06
CA PHE A 42 -1.09 9.24 14.69
C PHE A 42 0.40 8.95 14.76
N GLU A 43 0.72 7.67 14.81
CA GLU A 43 2.05 7.12 14.55
C GLU A 43 1.98 6.15 13.37
N ILE A 44 3.06 6.08 12.60
CA ILE A 44 3.16 5.14 11.49
C ILE A 44 4.61 4.69 11.29
N LEU A 45 4.81 3.44 10.87
CA LEU A 45 6.12 2.93 10.46
C LEU A 45 6.34 3.17 8.97
N TYR A 46 7.55 3.54 8.58
CA TYR A 46 7.97 3.71 7.19
C TYR A 46 9.38 3.12 6.94
N PRO A 47 9.76 2.75 5.69
CA PRO A 47 11.10 2.25 5.40
C PRO A 47 12.20 3.24 5.80
N ALA A 48 13.23 2.76 6.48
CA ALA A 48 14.22 3.59 7.14
C ALA A 48 15.08 4.45 6.20
N ASP A 49 15.18 4.06 4.94
CA ASP A 49 15.89 4.76 3.86
C ASP A 49 15.03 5.80 3.14
N PHE A 50 13.71 5.80 3.37
CA PHE A 50 12.82 6.80 2.77
C PHE A 50 13.02 8.15 3.46
N ARG A 51 12.97 9.22 2.67
CA ARG A 51 12.89 10.57 3.20
C ARG A 51 11.45 10.90 3.57
N VAL A 52 11.28 11.76 4.57
CA VAL A 52 9.98 12.21 5.05
C VAL A 52 9.71 13.61 4.52
N GLU A 53 8.57 13.80 3.88
CA GLU A 53 8.07 15.08 3.38
C GLU A 53 6.71 15.37 4.03
N PRO A 54 6.68 16.05 5.19
CA PRO A 54 5.43 16.46 5.81
C PRO A 54 4.64 17.41 4.91
N SER A 55 3.31 17.30 4.92
CA SER A 55 2.42 18.04 4.01
C SER A 55 1.43 18.90 4.79
N LEU A 56 0.22 18.42 5.08
CA LEU A 56 -0.80 19.21 5.78
C LEU A 56 -0.48 19.30 7.27
N LYS A 57 -0.39 20.52 7.79
CA LYS A 57 -0.18 20.77 9.22
C LYS A 57 -1.42 20.32 10.02
N GLY A 58 -1.19 19.80 11.23
CA GLY A 58 -2.26 19.44 12.17
C GLY A 58 -3.19 20.62 12.44
N VAL A 59 -4.50 20.46 12.19
CA VAL A 59 -5.48 21.55 12.45
C VAL A 59 -5.85 21.61 13.94
N THR A 60 -5.94 20.46 14.60
CA THR A 60 -6.34 20.34 16.01
C THR A 60 -5.17 20.06 16.96
N SER A 61 -3.93 20.00 16.44
CA SER A 61 -2.72 19.87 17.24
C SER A 61 -1.80 21.07 17.02
N VAL A 62 -1.09 21.48 18.07
CA VAL A 62 -0.03 22.51 17.98
C VAL A 62 1.22 21.98 17.28
N GLU A 63 1.41 20.67 17.28
CA GLU A 63 2.58 19.98 16.73
C GLU A 63 2.17 18.90 15.71
N GLY A 64 3.14 18.39 14.95
CA GLY A 64 2.89 17.34 13.96
C GLY A 64 2.13 17.80 12.70
N HIS A 65 1.82 16.83 11.84
CA HIS A 65 1.16 17.00 10.54
C HIS A 65 0.03 15.97 10.43
N ASP A 66 -1.07 16.34 9.76
CA ASP A 66 -2.19 15.45 9.46
C ASP A 66 -1.90 14.58 8.23
N SER A 67 -1.01 15.02 7.33
CA SER A 67 -0.49 14.20 6.22
C SER A 67 1.00 14.29 5.98
N VAL A 68 1.53 13.23 5.39
CA VAL A 68 2.96 13.05 5.11
C VAL A 68 3.17 12.16 3.89
N PHE A 69 4.19 12.48 3.10
CA PHE A 69 4.75 11.61 2.08
C PHE A 69 6.07 10.99 2.57
N PHE A 70 6.27 9.71 2.28
CA PHE A 70 7.52 8.98 2.52
C PHE A 70 8.06 8.55 1.17
N VAL A 71 9.18 9.13 0.74
CA VAL A 71 9.66 8.99 -0.63
C VAL A 71 10.93 8.14 -0.68
N SER A 72 10.98 7.19 -1.59
CA SER A 72 12.15 6.33 -1.76
C SER A 72 13.40 7.12 -2.17
N PRO A 73 14.61 6.61 -1.92
CA PRO A 73 15.85 7.24 -2.36
C PRO A 73 15.94 7.50 -3.86
N SER A 74 15.24 6.71 -4.68
CA SER A 74 15.24 6.79 -6.14
C SER A 74 14.11 7.65 -6.72
N ASP A 75 13.22 8.21 -5.90
CA ASP A 75 12.00 8.93 -6.30
C ASP A 75 10.95 8.10 -7.06
N GLU A 76 11.19 6.80 -7.26
CA GLU A 76 10.31 5.94 -8.06
C GLU A 76 9.02 5.56 -7.31
N VAL A 77 9.01 5.64 -5.98
CA VAL A 77 7.82 5.38 -5.15
C VAL A 77 7.71 6.38 -4.00
N ALA A 78 6.48 6.74 -3.65
CA ALA A 78 6.17 7.45 -2.42
C ALA A 78 4.94 6.86 -1.74
N PHE A 79 5.02 6.61 -0.44
CA PHE A 79 3.87 6.26 0.39
C PHE A 79 3.26 7.53 0.98
N TYR A 80 1.95 7.53 1.16
CA TYR A 80 1.20 8.67 1.67
C TYR A 80 0.24 8.22 2.76
N VAL A 81 0.11 9.04 3.80
CA VAL A 81 -0.93 8.91 4.82
C VAL A 81 -1.54 10.28 5.12
N PHE A 82 -2.85 10.31 5.29
CA PHE A 82 -3.61 11.38 5.92
C PHE A 82 -4.44 10.77 7.04
N SER A 83 -4.24 11.21 8.27
CA SER A 83 -4.94 10.69 9.44
C SER A 83 -5.08 11.76 10.54
N PRO A 84 -5.84 12.83 10.28
CA PRO A 84 -6.20 13.82 11.30
C PRO A 84 -7.04 13.20 12.43
N GLN A 85 -7.24 13.96 13.51
CA GLN A 85 -8.10 13.56 14.64
C GLN A 85 -9.54 13.26 14.22
N TRP A 86 -10.11 14.10 13.35
CA TRP A 86 -11.51 14.04 12.93
C TRP A 86 -11.63 13.98 11.42
N SER A 87 -12.82 14.20 10.87
CA SER A 87 -12.99 14.36 9.45
C SER A 87 -12.28 15.65 9.01
N GLY A 88 -11.19 15.50 8.27
CA GLY A 88 -10.44 16.60 7.65
C GLY A 88 -10.51 16.56 6.13
N ASP A 89 -9.83 17.50 5.49
CA ASP A 89 -9.75 17.64 4.03
C ASP A 89 -8.34 17.34 3.49
N PRO A 90 -8.12 16.23 2.75
CA PRO A 90 -6.83 15.87 2.15
C PRO A 90 -6.60 16.65 0.85
N SER A 91 -6.49 17.98 0.98
CA SER A 91 -6.38 18.92 -0.15
C SER A 91 -5.05 18.82 -0.92
N ASP A 92 -4.02 18.21 -0.33
CA ASP A 92 -2.68 18.01 -0.88
C ASP A 92 -2.60 16.87 -1.92
N ILE A 93 -3.65 16.07 -2.06
CA ILE A 93 -3.70 14.97 -3.03
C ILE A 93 -4.72 15.16 -4.15
N LEU A 94 -5.32 16.34 -4.27
CA LEU A 94 -6.28 16.64 -5.34
C LEU A 94 -5.69 16.39 -6.73
N LEU A 95 -6.55 16.02 -7.69
CA LEU A 95 -6.17 15.84 -9.09
C LEU A 95 -5.71 17.17 -9.67
N ASN A 96 -4.47 17.23 -10.18
CA ASN A 96 -4.02 18.36 -10.97
C ASN A 96 -4.47 18.19 -12.43
N GLN A 97 -5.53 18.91 -12.83
CA GLN A 97 -6.12 18.77 -14.16
C GLN A 97 -5.20 19.21 -15.30
N GLU A 98 -4.15 20.00 -15.04
CA GLU A 98 -3.21 20.43 -16.06
C GLU A 98 -2.25 19.29 -16.42
N THR A 99 -1.72 18.59 -15.41
CA THR A 99 -0.63 17.62 -15.56
C THR A 99 -1.07 16.16 -15.42
N GLU A 100 -2.28 15.89 -14.91
CA GLU A 100 -2.74 14.54 -14.59
C GLU A 100 -4.11 14.24 -15.20
N LYS A 101 -4.44 12.96 -15.26
CA LYS A 101 -5.76 12.44 -15.63
C LYS A 101 -6.17 11.36 -14.64
N GLN A 102 -7.47 11.31 -14.33
CA GLN A 102 -8.04 10.24 -13.53
C GLN A 102 -8.24 9.01 -14.42
N LEU A 103 -7.71 7.86 -14.01
CA LEU A 103 -7.92 6.58 -14.69
C LEU A 103 -9.13 5.85 -14.13
N THR A 104 -9.24 5.78 -12.80
CA THR A 104 -10.34 5.10 -12.11
C THR A 104 -10.84 5.94 -10.95
N LEU A 105 -12.13 5.80 -10.64
CA LEU A 105 -12.76 6.32 -9.44
C LEU A 105 -13.90 5.38 -9.07
N GLU A 106 -13.80 4.80 -7.90
CA GLU A 106 -14.75 3.84 -7.35
C GLU A 106 -15.18 4.32 -5.97
N ASP A 107 -16.47 4.62 -5.83
CA ASP A 107 -17.08 4.97 -4.56
C ASP A 107 -17.93 3.79 -4.08
N SER A 108 -17.80 3.43 -2.80
CA SER A 108 -18.56 2.34 -2.19
C SER A 108 -18.88 2.64 -0.73
N ASN A 109 -19.87 1.91 -0.18
CA ASN A 109 -20.15 1.91 1.26
C ASN A 109 -19.84 0.53 1.82
N LYS A 110 -19.03 0.47 2.87
CA LYS A 110 -18.64 -0.77 3.55
C LYS A 110 -18.77 -0.56 5.06
N ASP A 111 -19.61 -1.36 5.72
CA ASP A 111 -19.83 -1.29 7.16
C ASP A 111 -20.16 0.12 7.69
N GLY A 112 -20.97 0.89 6.95
CA GLY A 112 -21.34 2.26 7.30
C GLY A 112 -20.28 3.34 6.95
N LYS A 113 -19.11 2.93 6.45
CA LYS A 113 -18.04 3.83 6.02
C LYS A 113 -18.11 4.08 4.51
N GLN A 114 -17.83 5.31 4.12
CA GLN A 114 -17.66 5.69 2.73
C GLN A 114 -16.22 5.39 2.32
N VAL A 115 -16.04 4.61 1.27
CA VAL A 115 -14.72 4.22 0.75
C VAL A 115 -14.63 4.70 -0.69
N ARG A 116 -13.67 5.57 -0.96
CA ARG A 116 -13.29 6.03 -2.29
C ARG A 116 -11.93 5.45 -2.66
N GLN A 117 -11.87 4.79 -3.81
CA GLN A 117 -10.62 4.33 -4.41
C GLN A 117 -10.42 5.05 -5.74
N CYS A 118 -9.26 5.65 -5.94
CA CYS A 118 -8.97 6.45 -7.13
C CYS A 118 -7.56 6.16 -7.63
N THR A 119 -7.39 6.04 -8.94
CA THR A 119 -6.07 6.00 -9.59
C THR A 119 -5.94 7.16 -10.55
N ILE A 120 -4.84 7.89 -10.41
CA ILE A 120 -4.48 9.07 -11.20
C ILE A 120 -3.16 8.76 -11.92
N GLU A 121 -3.05 9.16 -13.17
CA GLU A 121 -1.84 9.01 -13.99
C GLU A 121 -1.37 10.39 -14.47
N ALA A 122 -0.06 10.62 -14.42
CA ALA A 122 0.56 11.78 -15.04
C ALA A 122 0.37 11.72 -16.57
N LYS A 123 -0.01 12.83 -17.20
CA LYS A 123 -0.27 12.86 -18.65
C LYS A 123 0.96 12.54 -19.50
N ASP A 124 2.16 12.76 -18.97
CA ASP A 124 3.43 12.41 -19.61
C ASP A 124 3.86 10.95 -19.35
N GLY A 125 3.09 10.19 -18.55
CA GLY A 125 3.38 8.81 -18.19
C GLY A 125 4.50 8.64 -17.16
N SER A 126 4.90 9.71 -16.46
CA SER A 126 6.01 9.65 -15.50
C SER A 126 5.68 8.91 -14.20
N TYR A 127 4.41 8.86 -13.80
CA TYR A 127 3.94 8.11 -12.63
C TYR A 127 2.43 7.82 -12.66
N CYS A 128 2.04 6.86 -11.82
CA CYS A 128 0.68 6.67 -11.34
C CYS A 128 0.63 6.95 -9.83
N ARG A 129 -0.53 7.34 -9.31
CA ARG A 129 -0.81 7.38 -7.87
C ARG A 129 -2.21 6.85 -7.58
N THR A 130 -2.29 5.96 -6.61
CA THR A 130 -3.55 5.34 -6.18
C THR A 130 -3.82 5.67 -4.73
N TYR A 131 -5.07 5.99 -4.42
CA TYR A 131 -5.53 6.30 -3.07
C TYR A 131 -6.69 5.42 -2.64
N GLU A 132 -6.71 5.10 -1.35
CA GLU A 132 -7.90 4.66 -0.63
C GLU A 132 -8.23 5.70 0.44
N ASP A 133 -9.38 6.35 0.29
CA ASP A 133 -9.93 7.33 1.21
C ASP A 133 -11.15 6.74 1.91
N VAL A 134 -11.07 6.61 3.23
CA VAL A 134 -12.11 6.02 4.07
C VAL A 134 -12.61 7.08 5.04
N GLN A 135 -13.89 7.43 4.93
CA GLN A 135 -14.58 8.32 5.85
C GLN A 135 -15.61 7.53 6.66
N ASP A 136 -15.56 7.68 7.98
CA ASP A 136 -16.59 7.16 8.89
C ASP A 136 -17.48 8.34 9.35
N PRO A 137 -18.67 8.50 8.76
CA PRO A 137 -19.57 9.59 9.12
C PRO A 137 -20.21 9.40 10.50
N GLN A 138 -20.20 8.19 11.08
CA GLN A 138 -20.83 7.94 12.39
C GLN A 138 -20.00 8.49 13.54
N ILE A 139 -18.68 8.38 13.43
CA ILE A 139 -17.72 8.88 14.42
C ILE A 139 -16.91 10.09 13.91
N ASN A 140 -17.26 10.62 12.76
CA ASN A 140 -16.63 11.79 12.14
C ASN A 140 -15.11 11.65 12.00
N THR A 141 -14.63 10.54 11.43
CA THR A 141 -13.20 10.31 11.14
C THR A 141 -12.95 10.14 9.65
N ARG A 142 -11.72 10.39 9.21
CA ARG A 142 -11.28 10.13 7.84
C ARG A 142 -9.82 9.70 7.83
N ARG A 143 -9.48 8.70 7.02
CA ARG A 143 -8.11 8.34 6.71
C ARG A 143 -7.92 8.22 5.21
N VAL A 144 -6.74 8.57 4.73
CA VAL A 144 -6.33 8.27 3.36
C VAL A 144 -4.99 7.57 3.38
N PHE A 145 -4.87 6.49 2.62
CA PHE A 145 -3.58 5.93 2.24
C PHE A 145 -3.37 6.11 0.75
N GLY A 146 -2.13 6.39 0.35
CA GLY A 146 -1.76 6.48 -1.04
C GLY A 146 -0.40 5.88 -1.35
N ILE A 147 -0.25 5.46 -2.60
CA ILE A 147 1.04 5.10 -3.17
C ILE A 147 1.18 5.76 -4.55
N ARG A 148 2.21 6.59 -4.71
CA ARG A 148 2.70 7.04 -6.02
C ARG A 148 3.80 6.10 -6.46
N TYR A 149 3.80 5.68 -7.72
CA TYR A 149 4.77 4.76 -8.27
C TYR A 149 5.01 5.04 -9.76
N LYS A 150 6.24 4.82 -10.21
CA LYS A 150 6.65 5.07 -11.60
C LYS A 150 5.98 4.14 -12.61
N ASP A 151 5.92 2.85 -12.31
CA ASP A 151 5.37 1.82 -13.18
C ASP A 151 4.87 0.60 -12.38
N GLN A 152 4.19 -0.35 -13.05
CA GLN A 152 3.63 -1.54 -12.41
C GLN A 152 4.72 -2.40 -11.74
N LYS A 153 5.92 -2.47 -12.31
CA LYS A 153 7.05 -3.22 -11.73
C LYS A 153 7.45 -2.61 -10.38
N THR A 154 7.48 -1.29 -10.29
CA THR A 154 7.75 -0.56 -9.06
C THR A 154 6.64 -0.84 -8.03
N LEU A 155 5.37 -0.76 -8.42
CA LEU A 155 4.26 -1.10 -7.53
C LEU A 155 4.38 -2.54 -6.98
N ASP A 156 4.65 -3.51 -7.85
CA ASP A 156 4.80 -4.92 -7.46
C ASP A 156 5.97 -5.15 -6.50
N GLN A 157 7.07 -4.41 -6.69
CA GLN A 157 8.24 -4.47 -5.81
C GLN A 157 7.93 -3.96 -4.40
N TYR A 158 7.13 -2.90 -4.27
CA TYR A 158 6.87 -2.23 -2.99
C TYR A 158 5.57 -2.65 -2.32
N LYS A 159 4.72 -3.49 -2.94
CA LYS A 159 3.39 -3.84 -2.43
C LYS A 159 3.37 -4.39 -0.99
N GLU A 160 4.33 -5.25 -0.64
CA GLU A 160 4.38 -5.86 0.71
C GLU A 160 4.85 -4.84 1.75
N GLN A 161 5.80 -3.99 1.38
CA GLN A 161 6.22 -2.87 2.24
C GLN A 161 5.08 -1.87 2.42
N TYR A 162 4.37 -1.51 1.35
CA TYR A 162 3.23 -0.61 1.43
C TYR A 162 2.11 -1.19 2.31
N LYS A 163 1.86 -2.50 2.20
CA LYS A 163 0.92 -3.17 3.10
C LYS A 163 1.34 -3.06 4.57
N ARG A 164 2.62 -3.32 4.88
CA ARG A 164 3.15 -3.15 6.26
C ARG A 164 3.04 -1.69 6.74
N PHE A 165 3.29 -0.72 5.87
CA PHE A 165 3.09 0.71 6.17
C PHE A 165 1.63 0.98 6.58
N GLN A 166 0.66 0.51 5.80
CA GLN A 166 -0.77 0.68 6.10
C GLN A 166 -1.17 0.00 7.41
N ASP A 167 -0.73 -1.25 7.62
CA ASP A 167 -1.06 -2.04 8.81
C ASP A 167 -0.43 -1.46 10.09
N SER A 168 0.58 -0.59 9.97
CA SER A 168 1.30 0.01 11.10
C SER A 168 0.69 1.30 11.67
N LEU A 169 -0.34 1.85 11.02
CA LEU A 169 -0.98 3.08 11.47
C LEU A 169 -1.63 2.88 12.84
N ALA A 170 -1.19 3.66 13.82
CA ALA A 170 -1.80 3.76 15.13
C ALA A 170 -2.34 5.19 15.31
N GLN A 171 -3.65 5.32 15.48
CA GLN A 171 -4.28 6.62 15.75
C GLN A 171 -4.33 6.89 17.24
N PHE A 172 -4.15 8.16 17.60
CA PHE A 172 -4.39 8.65 18.95
C PHE A 172 -5.85 9.09 19.07
N ALA A 173 -6.41 8.89 20.25
CA ALA A 173 -7.72 9.42 20.62
C ALA A 173 -7.56 10.36 21.82
N ASP A 174 -8.54 11.24 22.01
CA ASP A 174 -8.71 12.01 23.23
C ASP A 174 -9.38 11.20 24.36
#